data_AF-A0A1M8A0L5-F1
#
_entry.id   AF-A0A1M8A0L5-F1
#
_cell.length_a   1.000
_cell.length_b   1.000
_cell.length_c   1.000
_cell.angle_alpha   90.00
_cell.angle_beta   90.00
_cell.angle_gamma   90.00
#
_symmetry.space_group_name_H-M   'P 1'
#
loop_
_entity.id
_entity.type
_entity.pdbx_description
1 polymer ?
#
loop_
_entity_poly.entity_id
_entity_poly.type
_entity_poly.pdbx_seq_one_letter_code
_entity_poly.pdbx_strand_id
1 'polypeptide(L)'
;MAEAPFWAHAHGPLVTLVFGSSGAQHAALARMESFYESVDHAGTYLSWDEARRARLCQGYEAYNLPLASVRAWLVAMRAAISESEAAEDTEGALPWWHAHCSPEEQALLTYLTEQGALAPEAGATYLISALVKCADEALGHERLHALYYLSSSYRALLDELWTSMPKAVASAIQYDLQMRGYKEAVWRDELGAYLGVRGLHTRRTDPAQEFGNKSAATCAELRRTLLERIPTCWQADVGMDEAALQLPASFIEEARHALVAPPRPPPTARGRGRRGRR
;
A
#
# COMPACT_ATOMS: atom_id res chain seq x y z
N MET A 1 19.15 0.05 -18.27
CA MET A 1 17.88 -0.22 -17.58
C MET A 1 17.57 1.02 -16.78
N ALA A 2 16.37 1.59 -16.90
CA ALA A 2 15.96 2.69 -16.05
C ALA A 2 15.96 2.20 -14.60
N GLU A 3 16.44 3.03 -13.68
CA GLU A 3 16.42 2.74 -12.25
C GLU A 3 14.95 2.62 -11.79
N ALA A 4 14.64 1.60 -10.99
CA ALA A 4 13.27 1.36 -10.55
C ALA A 4 12.75 2.57 -9.75
N PRO A 5 11.49 3.01 -9.93
CA PRO A 5 10.94 4.18 -9.25
C PRO A 5 10.60 3.93 -7.77
N PHE A 6 11.01 2.77 -7.24
CA PHE A 6 10.76 2.30 -5.90
C PHE A 6 11.96 1.50 -5.36
N TRP A 7 12.04 1.44 -4.04
CA TRP A 7 12.89 0.50 -3.32
C TRP A 7 12.03 -0.68 -2.88
N ALA A 8 12.49 -1.91 -3.06
CA ALA A 8 11.66 -3.10 -2.85
C ALA A 8 12.33 -4.14 -1.96
N HIS A 9 11.51 -4.84 -1.17
CA HIS A 9 11.92 -5.98 -0.36
C HIS A 9 10.84 -7.05 -0.35
N ALA A 10 11.19 -8.26 -0.80
CA ALA A 10 10.33 -9.43 -0.68
C ALA A 10 10.77 -10.26 0.54
N HIS A 11 9.86 -10.50 1.46
CA HIS A 11 10.12 -11.30 2.65
C HIS A 11 8.89 -12.11 3.07
N GLY A 12 9.03 -13.43 3.05
CA GLY A 12 7.92 -14.35 3.31
C GLY A 12 6.74 -14.05 2.37
N PRO A 13 5.52 -13.81 2.91
CA PRO A 13 4.33 -13.56 2.10
C PRO A 13 4.26 -12.13 1.54
N LEU A 14 5.16 -11.22 1.93
CA LEU A 14 5.04 -9.79 1.62
C LEU A 14 6.04 -9.34 0.56
N VAL A 15 5.56 -8.58 -0.41
CA VAL A 15 6.35 -7.64 -1.19
C VAL A 15 6.11 -6.25 -0.62
N THR A 16 7.17 -5.61 -0.13
CA THR A 16 7.12 -4.25 0.40
C THR A 16 7.78 -3.29 -0.58
N LEU A 17 7.07 -2.24 -0.97
CA LEU A 17 7.56 -1.19 -1.86
C LEU A 17 7.61 0.17 -1.15
N VAL A 18 8.70 0.90 -1.35
CA VAL A 18 8.85 2.28 -0.86
C VAL A 18 9.05 3.20 -2.06
N PHE A 19 8.24 4.24 -2.16
CA PHE A 19 8.29 5.21 -3.26
C PHE A 19 8.80 6.58 -2.80
N GLY A 20 9.55 7.27 -3.67
CA GLY A 20 10.01 8.63 -3.43
C GLY A 20 8.94 9.71 -3.65
N SER A 21 7.89 9.40 -4.41
CA SER A 21 6.84 10.35 -4.75
C SER A 21 5.47 9.67 -4.92
N SER A 22 4.41 10.39 -4.58
CA SER A 22 3.02 9.94 -4.79
C SER A 22 2.71 9.72 -6.27
N GLY A 23 3.31 10.52 -7.17
CA GLY A 23 3.14 10.36 -8.62
C GLY A 23 3.64 9.00 -9.10
N ALA A 24 4.84 8.59 -8.68
CA ALA A 24 5.42 7.29 -9.05
C ALA A 24 4.63 6.12 -8.45
N GLN A 25 4.26 6.22 -7.16
CA GLN A 25 3.44 5.20 -6.49
C GLN A 25 2.10 5.00 -7.20
N HIS A 26 1.41 6.12 -7.48
CA HIS A 26 0.14 6.11 -8.18
C HIS A 26 0.27 5.54 -9.60
N ALA A 27 1.30 5.95 -10.35
CA ALA A 27 1.55 5.46 -11.70
C ALA A 27 1.88 3.96 -11.77
N ALA A 28 2.42 3.38 -10.68
CA ALA A 28 2.72 1.96 -10.58
C ALA A 28 1.52 1.10 -10.14
N LEU A 29 0.68 1.62 -9.22
CA LEU A 29 -0.26 0.78 -8.46
C LEU A 29 -1.74 1.12 -8.67
N ALA A 30 -2.10 2.35 -9.05
CA ALA A 30 -3.48 2.81 -8.95
C ALA A 30 -4.49 2.01 -9.80
N ARG A 31 -4.08 1.51 -10.98
CA ARG A 31 -4.92 0.65 -11.83
C ARG A 31 -5.13 -0.74 -11.22
N MET A 32 -4.07 -1.32 -10.65
CA MET A 32 -4.14 -2.63 -9.99
C MET A 32 -4.98 -2.53 -8.71
N GLU A 33 -4.80 -1.46 -7.93
CA GLU A 33 -5.59 -1.20 -6.73
C GLU A 33 -7.06 -0.95 -7.06
N SER A 34 -7.32 -0.13 -8.07
CA SER A 34 -8.70 0.13 -8.49
C SER A 34 -9.40 -1.13 -8.97
N PHE A 35 -8.68 -2.03 -9.63
CA PHE A 35 -9.21 -3.34 -10.00
C PHE A 35 -9.51 -4.22 -8.78
N TYR A 36 -8.76 -4.08 -7.69
CA TYR A 36 -8.95 -4.84 -6.47
C TYR A 36 -10.11 -4.30 -5.61
N GLU A 37 -10.09 -3.02 -5.26
CA GLU A 37 -10.93 -2.48 -4.18
C GLU A 37 -11.88 -1.33 -4.58
N SER A 38 -11.77 -0.80 -5.80
CA SER A 38 -12.62 0.32 -6.23
C SER A 38 -14.10 -0.02 -6.16
N VAL A 39 -14.91 0.93 -5.70
CA VAL A 39 -16.37 0.80 -5.72
C VAL A 39 -16.91 0.63 -7.13
N ASP A 40 -16.35 1.38 -8.07
CA ASP A 40 -16.90 1.53 -9.41
C ASP A 40 -16.18 0.64 -10.44
N HIS A 41 -14.99 0.16 -10.09
CA HIS A 41 -14.09 -0.49 -11.04
C HIS A 41 -13.51 -1.84 -10.58
N ALA A 42 -13.92 -2.37 -9.42
CA ALA A 42 -13.46 -3.68 -8.98
C ALA A 42 -13.76 -4.77 -10.03
N GLY A 43 -12.75 -5.59 -10.32
CA GLY A 43 -12.81 -6.65 -11.33
C GLY A 43 -12.83 -6.17 -12.78
N THR A 44 -12.75 -4.86 -13.03
CA THR A 44 -12.81 -4.28 -14.39
C THR A 44 -11.46 -3.69 -14.77
N TYR A 45 -10.88 -4.18 -15.86
CA TYR A 45 -9.67 -3.59 -16.41
C TYR A 45 -9.95 -2.19 -16.97
N LEU A 46 -9.09 -1.23 -16.63
CA LEU A 46 -9.09 0.12 -17.18
C LEU A 46 -7.81 0.33 -18.00
N SER A 47 -7.97 0.78 -19.24
CA SER A 47 -6.87 1.29 -20.05
C SER A 47 -6.27 2.57 -19.47
N TRP A 48 -5.13 3.00 -20.01
CA TRP A 48 -4.47 4.26 -19.65
C TRP A 48 -5.41 5.47 -19.69
N ASP A 49 -6.17 5.60 -20.77
CA ASP A 49 -7.05 6.75 -20.98
C ASP A 49 -8.30 6.69 -20.09
N GLU A 50 -8.79 5.50 -19.78
CA GLU A 50 -9.89 5.31 -18.82
C GLU A 50 -9.44 5.63 -17.39
N ALA A 51 -8.30 5.10 -16.96
CA ALA A 51 -7.74 5.34 -15.64
C ALA A 51 -7.49 6.84 -15.39
N ARG A 52 -6.94 7.56 -16.38
CA ARG A 52 -6.73 9.02 -16.28
C ARG A 52 -8.03 9.81 -16.15
N ARG A 53 -9.11 9.37 -16.81
CA ARG A 53 -10.43 10.01 -16.73
C ARG A 53 -11.14 9.71 -15.42
N ALA A 54 -10.98 8.50 -14.90
CA ALA A 54 -11.61 8.03 -13.67
C ALA A 54 -11.02 8.66 -12.40
N ARG A 55 -9.86 9.34 -12.47
CA ARG A 55 -9.20 9.98 -11.32
C ARG A 55 -9.07 9.01 -10.15
N LEU A 56 -8.48 7.84 -10.43
CA LEU A 56 -8.31 6.76 -9.48
C LEU A 56 -7.57 7.21 -8.21
N CYS A 57 -7.80 6.51 -7.09
CA CYS A 57 -6.99 6.51 -5.85
C CYS A 57 -6.37 7.86 -5.44
N GLN A 58 -7.14 8.96 -5.48
CA GLN A 58 -6.61 10.29 -5.19
C GLN A 58 -6.27 10.44 -3.71
N GLY A 59 -5.05 10.90 -3.42
CA GLY A 59 -4.62 11.25 -2.06
C GLY A 59 -4.12 10.08 -1.21
N TYR A 60 -4.04 8.87 -1.78
CA TYR A 60 -3.51 7.69 -1.08
C TYR A 60 -2.01 7.85 -0.84
N GLU A 61 -1.59 7.67 0.41
CA GLU A 61 -0.17 7.69 0.81
C GLU A 61 0.44 6.28 0.86
N ALA A 62 -0.40 5.27 0.79
CA ALA A 62 -0.06 3.85 0.80
C ALA A 62 -1.06 3.07 -0.05
N TYR A 63 -0.69 1.86 -0.46
CA TYR A 63 -1.54 0.93 -1.20
C TYR A 63 -1.27 -0.48 -0.68
N ASN A 64 -2.28 -1.34 -0.75
CA ASN A 64 -2.11 -2.74 -0.41
C ASN A 64 -3.05 -3.63 -1.22
N LEU A 65 -2.52 -4.76 -1.71
CA LEU A 65 -3.34 -5.71 -2.44
C LEU A 65 -2.79 -7.13 -2.41
N PRO A 66 -3.66 -8.15 -2.51
CA PRO A 66 -3.25 -9.50 -2.83
C PRO A 66 -2.56 -9.55 -4.20
N LEU A 67 -1.46 -10.29 -4.33
CA LEU A 67 -0.81 -10.52 -5.62
C LEU A 67 -1.69 -11.34 -6.58
N ALA A 68 -2.67 -12.07 -6.06
CA ALA A 68 -3.72 -12.69 -6.87
C ALA A 68 -4.54 -11.65 -7.67
N SER A 69 -4.75 -10.46 -7.10
CA SER A 69 -5.45 -9.37 -7.79
C SER A 69 -4.62 -8.82 -8.96
N VAL A 70 -3.28 -8.74 -8.81
CA VAL A 70 -2.39 -8.37 -9.93
C VAL A 70 -2.48 -9.39 -11.07
N ARG A 71 -2.49 -10.69 -10.75
CA ARG A 71 -2.65 -11.75 -11.76
C ARG A 71 -4.01 -11.66 -12.46
N ALA A 72 -5.09 -11.47 -11.69
CA ALA A 72 -6.43 -11.30 -12.25
C ALA A 72 -6.52 -10.05 -13.14
N TRP A 73 -5.88 -8.96 -12.75
CA TRP A 73 -5.79 -7.75 -13.56
C TRP A 73 -5.02 -7.98 -14.87
N LEU A 74 -3.92 -8.74 -14.86
CA LEU A 74 -3.20 -9.12 -16.08
C LEU A 74 -4.07 -9.98 -17.01
N VAL A 75 -4.85 -10.91 -16.46
CA VAL A 75 -5.80 -11.71 -17.24
C VAL A 75 -6.86 -10.81 -17.88
N ALA A 76 -7.42 -9.87 -17.12
CA ALA A 76 -8.42 -8.92 -17.62
C ALA A 76 -7.84 -7.96 -18.67
N MET A 77 -6.60 -7.49 -18.49
CA MET A 77 -5.86 -6.72 -19.49
C MET A 77 -5.70 -7.52 -20.78
N ARG A 78 -5.27 -8.78 -20.69
CA ARG A 78 -5.05 -9.64 -21.86
C ARG A 78 -6.36 -9.86 -22.64
N ALA A 79 -7.48 -9.98 -21.94
CA ALA A 79 -8.80 -10.13 -22.56
C ALA A 79 -9.30 -8.84 -23.24
N ALA A 80 -8.79 -7.67 -22.84
CA ALA A 80 -9.21 -6.36 -23.36
C ALA A 80 -8.40 -5.90 -24.59
N ILE A 81 -7.23 -6.48 -24.85
CA ILE A 81 -6.38 -6.17 -26.01
C ILE A 81 -6.68 -7.10 -27.19
N SER A 82 -6.41 -6.66 -28.42
CA SER A 82 -6.69 -7.47 -29.61
C SER A 82 -5.79 -8.72 -29.68
N GLU A 83 -6.26 -9.81 -30.31
CA GLU A 83 -5.47 -11.05 -30.45
C GLU A 83 -4.11 -10.82 -31.14
N SER A 84 -4.02 -9.85 -32.05
CA SER A 84 -2.76 -9.44 -32.70
C SER A 84 -1.78 -8.75 -31.76
N GLU A 85 -2.26 -8.11 -30.69
CA GLU A 85 -1.46 -7.45 -29.66
C GLU A 85 -1.13 -8.38 -28.49
N ALA A 86 -1.93 -9.44 -28.30
CA ALA A 86 -1.74 -10.46 -27.26
C ALA A 86 -0.79 -11.62 -27.66
N ALA A 87 -0.06 -11.46 -28.78
CA ALA A 87 0.85 -12.46 -29.32
C ALA A 87 1.83 -12.95 -28.24
N GLU A 88 2.13 -14.25 -28.26
CA GLU A 88 2.96 -14.90 -27.23
C GLU A 88 4.35 -14.27 -27.15
N ASP A 89 4.88 -14.24 -25.92
CA ASP A 89 6.24 -13.79 -25.63
C ASP A 89 7.22 -14.65 -26.44
N THR A 90 7.77 -14.07 -27.51
CA THR A 90 8.82 -14.72 -28.30
C THR A 90 10.17 -14.56 -27.60
N GLU A 91 11.04 -15.56 -27.74
CA GLU A 91 12.36 -15.54 -27.10
C GLU A 91 13.15 -14.29 -27.53
N GLY A 92 13.48 -13.42 -26.57
CA GLY A 92 14.14 -12.12 -26.82
C GLY A 92 13.21 -10.93 -27.03
N ALA A 93 11.88 -11.12 -27.04
CA ALA A 93 10.90 -10.04 -27.04
C ALA A 93 10.57 -9.55 -25.62
N LEU A 94 10.10 -8.31 -25.52
CA LEU A 94 9.53 -7.78 -24.28
C LEU A 94 8.22 -8.53 -23.96
N PRO A 95 7.84 -8.66 -22.67
CA PRO A 95 6.57 -9.27 -22.31
C PRO A 95 5.38 -8.58 -22.98
N TRP A 96 4.34 -9.33 -23.34
CA TRP A 96 3.16 -8.83 -24.06
C TRP A 96 2.50 -7.61 -23.39
N TRP A 97 2.52 -7.53 -22.06
CA TRP A 97 1.92 -6.42 -21.30
C TRP A 97 2.74 -5.13 -21.38
N HIS A 98 4.00 -5.18 -21.85
CA HIS A 98 4.91 -4.04 -21.82
C HIS A 98 4.34 -2.82 -22.56
N ALA A 99 3.72 -3.02 -23.73
CA ALA A 99 3.15 -1.93 -24.52
C ALA A 99 1.88 -1.30 -23.90
N HIS A 100 1.27 -1.96 -22.92
CA HIS A 100 0.00 -1.56 -22.29
C HIS A 100 0.17 -1.01 -20.86
N CYS A 101 1.42 -0.94 -20.40
CA CYS A 101 1.82 -0.51 -19.07
C CYS A 101 2.64 0.79 -19.13
N SER A 102 2.61 1.59 -18.06
CA SER A 102 3.51 2.73 -17.86
C SER A 102 4.93 2.23 -17.62
N PRO A 103 5.94 3.10 -17.73
CA PRO A 103 7.27 2.78 -17.23
C PRO A 103 7.27 2.27 -15.77
N GLU A 104 6.43 2.85 -14.91
CA GLU A 104 6.33 2.45 -13.50
C GLU A 104 5.64 1.08 -13.31
N GLU A 105 4.53 0.82 -14.01
CA GLU A 105 3.89 -0.51 -14.04
C GLU A 105 4.85 -1.55 -14.63
N GLN A 106 5.59 -1.21 -15.69
CA GLN A 106 6.57 -2.11 -16.31
C GLN A 106 7.68 -2.47 -15.32
N ALA A 107 8.22 -1.50 -14.59
CA ALA A 107 9.24 -1.73 -13.57
C ALA A 107 8.69 -2.64 -12.44
N LEU A 108 7.46 -2.39 -11.99
CA LEU A 108 6.80 -3.22 -10.98
C LEU A 108 6.58 -4.66 -11.46
N LEU A 109 5.99 -4.84 -12.64
CA LEU A 109 5.70 -6.18 -13.17
C LEU A 109 6.97 -6.96 -13.48
N THR A 110 8.02 -6.29 -13.96
CA THR A 110 9.34 -6.89 -14.16
C THR A 110 9.87 -7.40 -12.82
N TYR A 111 9.90 -6.55 -11.79
CA TYR A 111 10.34 -6.94 -10.45
C TYR A 111 9.52 -8.12 -9.89
N LEU A 112 8.19 -8.04 -9.93
CA LEU A 112 7.33 -9.11 -9.41
C LEU A 112 7.52 -10.43 -10.17
N THR A 113 7.81 -10.38 -11.47
CA THR A 113 8.12 -11.55 -12.29
C THR A 113 9.48 -12.14 -11.91
N GLU A 114 10.51 -11.31 -11.78
CA GLU A 114 11.88 -11.72 -11.39
C GLU A 114 11.91 -12.35 -9.98
N GLN A 115 11.09 -11.85 -9.06
CA GLN A 115 10.91 -12.43 -7.73
C GLN A 115 10.05 -13.70 -7.72
N GLY A 116 9.50 -14.12 -8.86
CA GLY A 116 8.55 -15.23 -8.95
C GLY A 116 7.21 -14.97 -8.23
N ALA A 117 6.92 -13.71 -7.86
CA ALA A 117 5.75 -13.32 -7.07
C ALA A 117 4.43 -13.43 -7.86
N LEU A 118 4.51 -13.45 -9.20
CA LEU A 118 3.35 -13.65 -10.08
C LEU A 118 3.13 -15.13 -10.46
N ALA A 119 3.96 -16.06 -9.98
CA ALA A 119 3.73 -17.48 -10.18
C ALA A 119 2.57 -17.98 -9.28
N PRO A 120 1.84 -19.04 -9.68
CA PRO A 120 0.80 -19.65 -8.83
C PRO A 120 1.34 -20.17 -7.49
N GLU A 121 2.57 -20.70 -7.49
CA GLU A 121 3.27 -21.27 -6.33
C GLU A 121 4.17 -20.24 -5.62
N ALA A 122 3.92 -18.95 -5.82
CA ALA A 122 4.75 -17.87 -5.26
C ALA A 122 4.75 -17.89 -3.72
N GLY A 123 5.94 -17.71 -3.14
CA GLY A 123 6.08 -17.52 -1.69
C GLY A 123 5.45 -16.21 -1.21
N ALA A 124 5.59 -15.15 -2.00
CA ALA A 124 4.92 -13.88 -1.75
C ALA A 124 3.47 -13.91 -2.26
N THR A 125 2.55 -13.42 -1.43
CA THR A 125 1.10 -13.46 -1.71
C THR A 125 0.42 -12.10 -1.55
N TYR A 126 1.09 -11.12 -0.95
CA TYR A 126 0.55 -9.79 -0.67
C TYR A 126 1.58 -8.70 -0.98
N LEU A 127 1.10 -7.56 -1.47
CA LEU A 127 1.89 -6.36 -1.74
C LEU A 127 1.44 -5.26 -0.80
N ILE A 128 2.40 -4.57 -0.20
CA ILE A 128 2.19 -3.33 0.55
C ILE A 128 3.13 -2.24 0.01
N SER A 129 2.68 -1.00 0.05
CA SER A 129 3.51 0.13 -0.37
C SER A 129 3.29 1.37 0.47
N ALA A 130 4.31 2.21 0.57
CA ALA A 130 4.20 3.52 1.20
C ALA A 130 5.17 4.54 0.59
N LEU A 131 4.90 5.82 0.84
CA LEU A 131 5.84 6.90 0.56
C LEU A 131 6.95 6.93 1.61
N VAL A 132 8.19 7.15 1.17
CA VAL A 132 9.38 7.20 2.04
C VAL A 132 9.29 8.27 3.15
N LYS A 133 8.44 9.29 2.98
CA LYS A 133 8.20 10.34 3.99
C LYS A 133 7.39 9.84 5.20
N CYS A 134 6.59 8.78 5.04
CA CYS A 134 5.68 8.24 6.06
C CYS A 134 5.77 6.71 6.19
N ALA A 135 6.81 6.09 5.62
CA ALA A 135 6.95 4.64 5.52
C ALA A 135 6.87 3.91 6.87
N ASP A 136 7.41 4.48 7.95
CA ASP A 136 7.40 3.83 9.26
C ASP A 136 5.98 3.53 9.78
N GLU A 137 5.08 4.51 9.67
CA GLU A 137 3.70 4.41 10.13
C GLU A 137 2.83 3.70 9.10
N ALA A 138 2.91 4.12 7.83
CA ALA A 138 2.11 3.58 6.76
C ALA A 138 2.36 2.09 6.55
N LEU A 139 3.62 1.63 6.49
CA LEU A 139 3.89 0.19 6.34
C LEU A 139 3.47 -0.62 7.58
N GLY A 140 3.45 0.00 8.77
CA GLY A 140 2.87 -0.61 9.95
C GLY A 140 1.38 -0.89 9.79
N HIS A 141 0.65 0.09 9.24
CA HIS A 141 -0.77 -0.03 8.91
C HIS A 141 -1.00 -1.07 7.79
N GLU A 142 -0.30 -0.96 6.66
CA GLU A 142 -0.49 -1.88 5.53
C GLU A 142 -0.15 -3.34 5.85
N ARG A 143 0.84 -3.58 6.74
CA ARG A 143 1.12 -4.94 7.22
C ARG A 143 -0.07 -5.56 7.95
N LEU A 144 -0.89 -4.77 8.62
CA LEU A 144 -2.05 -5.27 9.35
C LEU A 144 -3.21 -5.63 8.41
N HIS A 145 -3.37 -4.91 7.29
CA HIS A 145 -4.23 -5.36 6.20
C HIS A 145 -3.75 -6.69 5.61
N ALA A 146 -2.44 -6.84 5.43
CA ALA A 146 -1.87 -8.12 5.00
C ALA A 146 -2.16 -9.23 6.02
N LEU A 147 -2.03 -8.97 7.32
CA LEU A 147 -2.40 -9.94 8.36
C LEU A 147 -3.91 -10.26 8.32
N TYR A 148 -4.77 -9.26 8.12
CA TYR A 148 -6.21 -9.46 7.96
C TYR A 148 -6.53 -10.36 6.77
N TYR A 149 -5.82 -10.23 5.65
CA TYR A 149 -5.96 -11.13 4.51
C TYR A 149 -5.45 -12.55 4.80
N LEU A 150 -4.29 -12.68 5.45
CA LEU A 150 -3.59 -13.96 5.62
C LEU A 150 -4.06 -14.79 6.83
N SER A 151 -4.54 -14.15 7.90
CA SER A 151 -4.84 -14.82 9.17
C SER A 151 -6.34 -14.86 9.46
N SER A 152 -6.91 -16.06 9.40
CA SER A 152 -8.29 -16.30 9.85
C SER A 152 -8.48 -16.04 11.34
N SER A 153 -7.47 -16.34 12.16
CA SER A 153 -7.46 -16.08 13.59
C SER A 153 -7.51 -14.58 13.90
N TYR A 154 -6.82 -13.75 13.11
CA TYR A 154 -6.85 -12.30 13.26
C TYR A 154 -8.21 -11.72 12.86
N ARG A 155 -8.81 -12.18 11.77
CA ARG A 155 -10.18 -11.77 11.39
C ARG A 155 -11.20 -12.09 12.49
N ALA A 156 -11.14 -13.32 13.04
CA ALA A 156 -12.01 -13.73 14.13
C ALA A 156 -11.81 -12.88 15.40
N LEU A 157 -10.57 -12.50 15.71
CA LEU A 157 -10.27 -11.58 16.80
C LEU A 157 -10.91 -10.21 16.56
N LEU A 158 -10.77 -9.63 15.36
CA LEU A 158 -11.37 -8.33 15.05
C LEU A 158 -12.91 -8.38 15.10
N ASP A 159 -13.51 -9.49 14.66
CA ASP A 159 -14.95 -9.73 14.82
C ASP A 159 -15.37 -9.75 16.29
N GLU A 160 -14.65 -10.46 17.16
CA GLU A 160 -14.91 -10.52 18.60
C GLU A 160 -14.77 -9.14 19.25
N LEU A 161 -13.69 -8.42 18.95
CA LEU A 161 -13.44 -7.07 19.46
C LEU A 161 -14.51 -6.08 18.99
N TRP A 162 -14.93 -6.18 17.73
CA TRP A 162 -15.98 -5.33 17.17
C TRP A 162 -17.34 -5.59 17.83
N THR A 163 -17.71 -6.85 18.01
CA THR A 163 -19.02 -7.24 18.54
C THR A 163 -19.16 -7.04 20.05
N SER A 164 -18.05 -7.16 20.80
CA SER A 164 -18.02 -6.94 22.25
C SER A 164 -17.91 -5.46 22.65
N MET A 165 -17.60 -4.57 21.69
CA MET A 165 -17.46 -3.14 21.91
C MET A 165 -18.77 -2.49 22.39
N PRO A 166 -18.73 -1.50 23.31
CA PRO A 166 -19.91 -0.71 23.64
C PRO A 166 -20.54 -0.08 22.40
N LYS A 167 -21.87 -0.22 22.23
CA LYS A 167 -22.60 0.25 21.04
C LYS A 167 -22.36 1.72 20.70
N ALA A 168 -22.22 2.57 21.70
CA ALA A 168 -21.95 4.00 21.51
C ALA A 168 -20.57 4.26 20.90
N VAL A 169 -19.55 3.46 21.29
CA VAL A 169 -18.20 3.55 20.74
C VAL A 169 -18.19 2.98 19.32
N ALA A 170 -18.80 1.81 19.10
CA ALA A 170 -18.93 1.22 17.78
C ALA A 170 -19.58 2.21 16.79
N SER A 171 -20.70 2.85 17.18
CA SER A 171 -21.38 3.84 16.33
C SER A 171 -20.50 5.06 16.00
N ALA A 172 -19.66 5.50 16.94
CA ALA A 172 -18.73 6.62 16.71
C ALA A 172 -17.62 6.24 15.72
N ILE A 173 -17.05 5.04 15.86
CA ILE A 173 -16.03 4.52 14.94
C ILE A 173 -16.63 4.31 13.54
N GLN A 174 -17.82 3.72 13.44
CA GLN A 174 -18.55 3.55 12.18
C GLN A 174 -18.75 4.89 11.45
N TYR A 175 -19.20 5.91 12.19
CA TYR A 175 -19.38 7.24 11.63
C TYR A 175 -18.06 7.84 11.14
N ASP A 176 -16.98 7.71 11.90
CA ASP A 176 -15.66 8.21 11.51
C ASP A 176 -15.14 7.52 10.23
N LEU A 177 -15.21 6.18 10.18
CA LEU A 177 -14.80 5.41 9.02
C LEU A 177 -15.66 5.72 7.79
N GLN A 178 -16.98 5.89 7.97
CA GLN A 178 -17.87 6.31 6.90
C GLN A 178 -17.50 7.69 6.36
N MET A 179 -17.15 8.65 7.23
CA MET A 179 -16.71 10.00 6.83
C MET A 179 -15.37 9.99 6.08
N ARG A 180 -14.52 8.99 6.31
CA ARG A 180 -13.30 8.74 5.54
C ARG A 180 -13.56 8.04 4.20
N GLY A 181 -14.79 7.58 3.95
CA GLY A 181 -15.20 6.91 2.72
C GLY A 181 -15.08 5.38 2.74
N TYR A 182 -14.76 4.78 3.89
CA TYR A 182 -14.67 3.33 4.03
C TYR A 182 -16.04 2.67 4.02
N LYS A 183 -16.13 1.52 3.35
CA LYS A 183 -17.32 0.66 3.34
C LYS A 183 -17.41 -0.16 4.63
N GLU A 184 -18.64 -0.49 5.01
CA GLU A 184 -18.90 -1.34 6.19
C GLU A 184 -18.14 -2.67 6.18
N ALA A 185 -17.96 -3.25 4.99
CA ALA A 185 -17.26 -4.53 4.82
C ALA A 185 -15.79 -4.51 5.30
N VAL A 186 -15.15 -3.33 5.33
CA VAL A 186 -13.73 -3.19 5.72
C VAL A 186 -13.54 -2.57 7.10
N TRP A 187 -14.60 -2.11 7.78
CA TRP A 187 -14.44 -1.37 9.04
C TRP A 187 -13.68 -2.11 10.14
N ARG A 188 -13.81 -3.43 10.20
CA ARG A 188 -13.08 -4.25 11.17
C ARG A 188 -11.60 -4.32 10.85
N ASP A 189 -11.27 -4.46 9.56
CA ASP A 189 -9.90 -4.45 9.07
C ASP A 189 -9.24 -3.11 9.38
N GLU A 190 -9.90 -2.00 9.01
CA GLU A 190 -9.46 -0.63 9.33
C GLU A 190 -9.26 -0.42 10.83
N LEU A 191 -10.20 -0.87 11.68
CA LEU A 191 -10.03 -0.81 13.14
C LEU A 191 -8.74 -1.51 13.58
N GLY A 192 -8.50 -2.72 13.08
CA GLY A 192 -7.29 -3.49 13.37
C GLY A 192 -6.03 -2.79 12.88
N ALA A 193 -6.06 -2.26 11.66
CA ALA A 193 -4.93 -1.58 11.03
C ALA A 193 -4.57 -0.27 11.73
N TYR A 194 -5.54 0.55 12.14
CA TYR A 194 -5.27 1.76 12.91
C TYR A 194 -4.82 1.45 14.35
N LEU A 195 -5.53 0.58 15.06
CA LEU A 195 -5.25 0.33 16.47
C LEU A 195 -4.08 -0.64 16.70
N GLY A 196 -3.65 -1.40 15.70
CA GLY A 196 -2.62 -2.43 15.83
C GLY A 196 -1.19 -1.97 15.57
N VAL A 197 -0.97 -0.76 15.02
CA VAL A 197 0.39 -0.31 14.61
C VAL A 197 1.34 -0.23 15.81
N ARG A 198 2.55 -0.82 15.68
CA ARG A 198 3.68 -0.62 16.59
C ARG A 198 4.63 0.43 16.02
N GLY A 199 4.99 1.46 16.79
CA GLY A 199 5.96 2.46 16.31
C GLY A 199 6.01 3.75 17.12
N LEU A 200 7.14 4.46 17.01
CA LEU A 200 7.47 5.70 17.72
C LEU A 200 6.63 6.87 17.19
N HIS A 201 5.60 7.23 17.94
CA HIS A 201 4.80 8.43 17.71
C HIS A 201 5.69 9.67 17.63
N THR A 202 5.88 10.21 16.44
CA THR A 202 6.41 11.55 16.24
C THR A 202 5.34 12.57 16.64
N ARG A 203 5.16 12.75 17.95
CA ARG A 203 4.40 13.84 18.60
C ARG A 203 2.92 14.03 18.26
N ARG A 204 2.29 13.26 17.39
CA ARG A 204 0.84 13.40 17.13
C ARG A 204 0.15 12.06 17.19
N THR A 205 -0.70 11.96 18.22
CA THR A 205 -1.77 10.98 18.48
C THR A 205 -1.35 9.55 18.80
N ASP A 206 -1.54 9.18 20.07
CA ASP A 206 -1.72 7.79 20.51
C ASP A 206 -2.82 7.13 19.65
N PRO A 207 -2.60 5.95 19.04
CA PRO A 207 -3.60 5.27 18.22
C PRO A 207 -4.91 4.98 18.96
N ALA A 208 -4.89 4.91 20.29
CA ALA A 208 -6.12 4.86 21.05
C ALA A 208 -7.03 6.07 20.78
N GLN A 209 -6.48 7.23 20.43
CA GLN A 209 -7.21 8.46 20.12
C GLN A 209 -7.63 8.58 18.65
N GLU A 210 -7.34 7.58 17.81
CA GLU A 210 -7.63 7.61 16.36
C GLU A 210 -9.09 7.98 16.07
N PHE A 211 -10.02 7.37 16.83
CA PHE A 211 -11.46 7.57 16.66
C PHE A 211 -12.05 8.56 17.68
N GLY A 212 -11.21 9.53 18.11
CA GLY A 212 -11.59 10.63 18.98
C GLY A 212 -11.61 10.32 20.48
N ASN A 213 -11.61 11.39 21.28
CA ASN A 213 -11.47 11.33 22.75
C ASN A 213 -12.55 10.51 23.48
N LYS A 214 -13.76 10.42 22.91
CA LYS A 214 -14.85 9.65 23.53
C LYS A 214 -14.65 8.15 23.41
N SER A 215 -13.96 7.70 22.38
CA SER A 215 -13.67 6.29 22.09
C SER A 215 -12.34 5.84 22.72
N ALA A 216 -11.49 6.79 23.12
CA ALA A 216 -10.09 6.53 23.48
C ALA A 216 -9.87 5.49 24.58
N ALA A 217 -10.69 5.48 25.63
CA ALA A 217 -10.55 4.48 26.69
C ALA A 217 -10.79 3.05 26.17
N THR A 218 -11.86 2.85 25.39
CA THR A 218 -12.16 1.55 24.78
C THR A 218 -11.11 1.20 23.73
N CYS A 219 -10.74 2.13 22.85
CA CYS A 219 -9.69 1.88 21.85
C CYS A 219 -8.35 1.50 22.48
N ALA A 220 -8.00 2.05 23.65
CA ALA A 220 -6.80 1.66 24.39
C ALA A 220 -6.89 0.20 24.91
N GLU A 221 -8.06 -0.24 25.35
CA GLU A 221 -8.29 -1.63 25.75
C GLU A 221 -8.19 -2.59 24.55
N LEU A 222 -8.86 -2.26 23.45
CA LEU A 222 -8.79 -3.04 22.21
C LEU A 222 -7.36 -3.13 21.69
N ARG A 223 -6.64 -2.01 21.66
CA ARG A 223 -5.23 -1.93 21.26
C ARG A 223 -4.35 -2.83 22.12
N ARG A 224 -4.56 -2.88 23.43
CA ARG A 224 -3.80 -3.79 24.30
C ARG A 224 -3.95 -5.23 23.87
N THR A 225 -5.19 -5.68 23.67
CA THR A 225 -5.49 -7.04 23.19
C THR A 225 -4.90 -7.29 21.81
N LEU A 226 -5.01 -6.34 20.88
CA LEU A 226 -4.40 -6.45 19.55
C LEU A 226 -2.89 -6.64 19.64
N LEU A 227 -2.19 -5.77 20.38
CA LEU A 227 -0.73 -5.82 20.50
C LEU A 227 -0.23 -7.09 21.21
N GLU A 228 -1.05 -7.73 22.04
CA GLU A 228 -0.75 -9.04 22.62
C GLU A 228 -0.94 -10.18 21.61
N ARG A 229 -1.93 -10.08 20.72
CA ARG A 229 -2.37 -11.19 19.86
C ARG A 229 -1.77 -11.17 18.45
N ILE A 230 -1.45 -10.00 17.89
CA ILE A 230 -0.86 -9.85 16.55
C ILE A 230 0.36 -10.77 16.32
N PRO A 231 1.37 -10.86 17.22
CA PRO A 231 2.51 -11.76 17.01
C PRO A 231 2.09 -13.22 16.89
N THR A 232 1.09 -13.64 17.68
CA THR A 232 0.58 -15.01 17.66
C THR A 232 -0.16 -15.29 16.35
N CYS A 233 -0.92 -14.33 15.83
CA CYS A 233 -1.61 -14.48 14.54
C CYS A 233 -0.62 -14.62 13.38
N TRP A 234 0.44 -13.79 13.35
CA TRP A 234 1.52 -13.95 12.36
C TRP A 234 2.19 -15.32 12.47
N GLN A 235 2.53 -15.74 13.68
CA GLN A 235 3.26 -16.99 13.88
C GLN A 235 2.41 -18.23 13.58
N ALA A 236 1.15 -18.25 14.03
CA ALA A 236 0.30 -19.43 13.97
C ALA A 236 -0.33 -19.65 12.58
N ASP A 237 -0.82 -18.58 11.94
CA ASP A 237 -1.53 -18.70 10.67
C ASP A 237 -0.60 -18.50 9.47
N VAL A 238 0.47 -17.70 9.63
CA VAL A 238 1.37 -17.31 8.53
C VAL A 238 2.75 -17.96 8.65
N GLY A 239 3.14 -18.42 9.84
CA GLY A 239 4.46 -19.00 10.10
C GLY A 239 5.59 -17.98 10.19
N MET A 240 5.26 -16.70 10.43
CA MET A 240 6.21 -15.59 10.47
C MET A 240 6.29 -14.97 11.87
N ASP A 241 7.49 -14.54 12.27
CA ASP A 241 7.63 -13.61 13.40
C ASP A 241 7.31 -12.18 12.91
N GLU A 242 6.43 -11.47 13.62
CA GLU A 242 6.09 -10.07 13.33
C GLU A 242 7.35 -9.19 13.27
N ALA A 243 8.33 -9.43 14.14
CA ALA A 243 9.57 -8.65 14.18
C ALA A 243 10.41 -8.82 12.91
N ALA A 244 10.35 -9.99 12.26
CA ALA A 244 11.07 -10.25 11.01
C ALA A 244 10.48 -9.48 9.81
N LEU A 245 9.22 -9.04 9.90
CA LEU A 245 8.54 -8.26 8.86
C LEU A 245 8.82 -6.74 8.97
N GLN A 246 9.54 -6.31 10.01
CA GLN A 246 9.94 -4.91 10.14
C GLN A 246 11.17 -4.63 9.28
N LEU A 247 11.06 -3.60 8.43
CA LEU A 247 12.20 -3.13 7.68
C LEU A 247 13.22 -2.49 8.63
N PRO A 248 14.52 -2.76 8.47
CA PRO A 248 15.54 -2.10 9.26
C PRO A 248 15.57 -0.61 8.91
N ALA A 249 15.87 0.26 9.89
CA ALA A 249 15.96 1.70 9.68
C ALA A 249 16.94 2.07 8.55
N SER A 250 18.02 1.29 8.36
CA SER A 250 18.95 1.49 7.26
C SER A 250 18.28 1.35 5.88
N PHE A 251 17.33 0.44 5.72
CA PHE A 251 16.60 0.26 4.46
C PHE A 251 15.78 1.51 4.11
N ILE A 252 15.11 2.12 5.10
CA ILE A 252 14.32 3.34 4.88
C ILE A 252 15.23 4.53 4.56
N GLU A 253 16.38 4.65 5.23
CA GLU A 253 17.33 5.72 4.96
C GLU A 253 18.02 5.56 3.59
N GLU A 254 18.39 4.34 3.20
CA GLU A 254 18.89 4.03 1.86
C GLU A 254 17.85 4.36 0.79
N ALA A 255 16.59 3.95 0.99
CA ALA A 255 15.49 4.30 0.10
C ALA A 255 15.29 5.83 0.01
N ARG A 256 15.43 6.56 1.12
CA ARG A 256 15.34 8.02 1.15
C ARG A 256 16.46 8.66 0.32
N HIS A 257 17.69 8.17 0.45
CA HIS A 257 18.82 8.65 -0.33
C HIS A 257 18.70 8.35 -1.82
N ALA A 258 18.21 7.18 -2.19
CA ALA A 258 18.06 6.77 -3.58
C ALA A 258 16.89 7.48 -4.28
N LEU A 259 15.74 7.62 -3.60
CA LEU A 259 14.49 8.04 -4.24
C LEU A 259 14.17 9.53 -4.12
N VAL A 260 14.78 10.24 -3.15
CA VAL A 260 14.54 11.68 -2.96
C VAL A 260 15.64 12.47 -3.65
N ALA A 261 15.28 13.14 -4.75
CA ALA A 261 16.21 14.04 -5.44
C ALA A 261 16.79 15.09 -4.46
N PRO A 262 18.10 15.39 -4.52
CA PRO A 262 18.68 16.42 -3.67
C PRO A 262 17.97 17.76 -3.90
N PRO A 263 17.79 18.57 -2.84
CA PRO A 263 17.11 19.85 -2.98
C PRO A 263 17.79 20.70 -4.06
N ARG A 264 17.00 21.22 -5.01
CA ARG A 264 17.54 22.10 -6.05
C ARG A 264 18.24 23.28 -5.37
N PRO A 265 19.47 23.64 -5.78
CA PRO A 265 20.14 24.79 -5.22
C PRO A 265 19.25 26.03 -5.41
N PRO A 266 19.22 26.96 -4.44
CA PRO A 266 18.42 28.16 -4.55
C PRO A 266 18.79 28.90 -5.84
N PRO A 267 17.81 29.50 -6.55
CA PRO A 267 18.09 30.25 -7.76
C PRO A 267 19.11 31.33 -7.42
N THR A 268 20.26 31.31 -8.11
CA THR A 268 21.29 32.35 -7.97
C THR A 268 20.63 33.69 -8.21
N ALA A 269 20.69 34.57 -7.20
CA ALA A 269 20.10 35.90 -7.27
C ALA A 269 20.66 36.60 -8.51
N ARG A 270 19.83 36.76 -9.55
CA ARG A 270 20.18 37.56 -10.72
C ARG A 270 20.55 38.94 -10.23
N GLY A 271 21.82 39.31 -10.41
CA GLY A 271 22.37 40.58 -9.97
C GLY A 271 21.44 41.71 -10.38
N ARG A 272 20.97 42.48 -9.40
CA ARG A 272 20.29 43.75 -9.65
C ARG A 272 21.27 44.63 -10.41
N GLY A 273 21.10 44.71 -11.73
CA GLY A 273 21.80 45.66 -12.58
C GLY A 273 21.60 47.06 -11.99
N ARG A 274 22.70 47.66 -11.53
CA ARG A 274 22.80 49.08 -11.23
C ARG A 274 22.37 49.84 -12.49
N ARG A 275 21.13 50.31 -12.54
CA ARG A 275 20.74 51.37 -13.48
C ARG A 275 21.49 52.63 -13.05
N GLY A 276 22.54 52.96 -13.78
CA GLY A 276 23.20 54.27 -13.69
C GLY A 276 22.17 55.35 -14.01
N ARG A 277 22.02 56.31 -13.10
CA ARG A 277 21.40 57.60 -13.40
C ARG A 277 22.46 58.44 -14.11
N ARG A 278 22.19 58.78 -15.37
CA ARG A 278 22.67 60.01 -15.98
C ARG A 278 21.70 61.13 -15.61
#